data_AF-A0A4Q3EDW4-F1
#
_entry.id   AF-A0A4Q3EDW4-F1
#
_cell.length_a   1.000
_cell.length_b   1.000
_cell.length_c   1.000
_cell.angle_alpha   90.00
_cell.angle_beta   90.00
_cell.angle_gamma   90.00
#
_symmetry.space_group_name_H-M   'P 1'
#
loop_
_entity.id
_entity.type
_entity.pdbx_description
1 polymer ?
#
loop_
_entity_poly.entity_id
_entity_poly.type
_entity_poly.pdbx_seq_one_letter_code
_entity_poly.pdbx_strand_id
1 'polypeptide(L)'
;MDRELSSSFKTKRRLKLLTLIGLSVVMVVALIAVGRILLQPTIKRGSFDIVIAQMGTVEETIAASGLVVPEYEYLITSPIHSKIERVLLHAGEAVEAGEPILQLYLGETQNDYNKLLDEQAANHNRAEQLKLNLEGTLTDINT
;
A
#
# COMPACT_ATOMS: atom_id res chain seq x y z
N MET A 1 105.79 14.35 -41.86
CA MET A 1 106.44 13.54 -40.80
C MET A 1 105.45 13.41 -39.67
N ASP A 2 104.70 12.30 -39.68
CA ASP A 2 103.74 11.94 -38.63
C ASP A 2 104.46 11.64 -37.31
N ARG A 3 103.89 12.11 -36.20
CA ARG A 3 104.38 11.83 -34.85
C ARG A 3 103.46 10.79 -34.22
N GLU A 4 103.97 9.58 -34.01
CA GLU A 4 103.24 8.53 -33.33
C GLU A 4 102.90 8.96 -31.89
N LEU A 5 101.61 9.15 -31.61
CA LEU A 5 101.13 9.45 -30.27
C LEU A 5 101.42 8.27 -29.34
N SER A 6 102.35 8.46 -28.40
CA SER A 6 102.73 7.46 -27.40
C SER A 6 101.49 6.93 -26.65
N SER A 7 101.44 5.62 -26.47
CA SER A 7 100.32 4.86 -25.88
C SER A 7 99.89 5.34 -24.49
N SER A 8 100.78 5.99 -23.74
CA SER A 8 100.55 6.52 -22.39
C SER A 8 99.62 7.75 -22.31
N PHE A 9 99.47 8.53 -23.40
CA PHE A 9 98.50 9.64 -23.43
C PHE A 9 97.08 9.16 -23.75
N LYS A 10 96.94 8.04 -24.48
CA LYS A 10 95.64 7.44 -24.82
C LYS A 10 94.97 6.84 -23.58
N THR A 11 95.72 6.18 -22.68
CA THR A 11 95.17 5.58 -21.45
C THR A 11 94.68 6.63 -20.46
N LYS A 12 95.45 7.70 -20.19
CA LYS A 12 95.03 8.81 -19.31
C LYS A 12 93.76 9.50 -19.81
N ARG A 13 93.61 9.70 -21.13
CA ARG A 13 92.39 10.28 -21.72
C ARG A 13 91.19 9.33 -21.62
N ARG A 14 91.39 8.02 -21.81
CA ARG A 14 90.33 6.99 -21.63
C ARG A 14 89.86 6.89 -20.19
N LEU A 15 90.76 6.94 -19.20
CA LEU A 15 90.41 6.94 -17.78
C LEU A 15 89.62 8.20 -17.38
N LYS A 16 89.99 9.38 -17.88
CA LYS A 16 89.21 10.62 -17.68
C LYS A 16 87.81 10.54 -18.30
N LEU A 17 87.69 9.95 -19.49
CA LEU A 17 86.38 9.74 -20.13
C LEU A 17 85.53 8.72 -19.36
N LEU A 18 86.12 7.60 -18.92
CA LEU A 18 85.42 6.58 -18.14
C LEU A 18 84.95 7.10 -16.77
N THR A 19 85.75 7.92 -16.10
CA THR A 19 85.36 8.57 -14.83
C THR A 19 84.25 9.59 -15.04
N LEU A 20 84.29 10.37 -16.13
CA LEU A 20 83.23 11.31 -16.47
C LEU A 20 81.91 10.61 -16.82
N ILE A 21 81.99 9.52 -17.60
CA ILE A 21 80.83 8.69 -17.93
C ILE A 21 80.28 8.03 -16.66
N GLY A 22 81.14 7.45 -15.83
CA GLY A 22 80.74 6.87 -14.55
C GLY A 22 80.01 7.87 -13.66
N LEU A 23 80.53 9.09 -13.54
CA LEU A 23 79.89 10.16 -12.78
C LEU A 23 78.52 10.54 -13.34
N SER A 24 78.39 10.64 -14.67
CA SER A 24 77.10 10.93 -15.31
C SER A 24 76.06 9.83 -15.06
N VAL A 25 76.47 8.57 -15.09
CA VAL A 25 75.56 7.43 -14.84
C VAL A 25 75.09 7.43 -13.39
N VAL A 26 76.00 7.65 -12.44
CA VAL A 26 75.66 7.76 -11.02
C VAL A 26 74.68 8.92 -10.78
N MET A 27 74.90 10.06 -11.42
CA MET A 27 74.02 11.22 -11.29
C MET A 27 72.61 10.95 -11.82
N VAL A 28 72.48 10.29 -12.97
CA VAL A 28 71.17 9.91 -13.53
C VAL A 28 70.45 8.92 -12.62
N VAL A 29 71.15 7.91 -12.09
CA VAL A 29 70.55 6.93 -11.17
C VAL A 29 70.08 7.61 -9.87
N ALA A 30 70.88 8.54 -9.33
CA ALA A 30 70.51 9.30 -8.15
C ALA A 30 69.24 10.15 -8.39
N LEU A 31 69.14 10.82 -9.54
CA LEU A 31 67.96 11.59 -9.90
C LEU A 31 66.69 10.72 -10.01
N ILE A 32 66.80 9.54 -10.62
CA ILE A 32 65.68 8.60 -10.73
C ILE A 32 65.25 8.09 -9.35
N ALA A 33 66.21 7.77 -8.47
CA ALA A 33 65.93 7.30 -7.12
C ALA A 33 65.23 8.37 -6.27
N VAL A 34 65.69 9.61 -6.33
CA VAL A 34 65.08 10.74 -5.63
C VAL A 34 63.68 11.03 -6.18
N GLY A 35 63.51 11.06 -7.50
CA GLY A 35 62.20 11.24 -8.13
C GLY A 35 61.19 10.17 -7.71
N ARG A 36 61.61 8.90 -7.62
CA ARG A 36 60.78 7.80 -7.11
C ARG A 36 60.32 7.99 -5.68
N ILE A 37 61.12 8.64 -4.82
CA ILE A 37 60.76 8.86 -3.41
C ILE A 37 59.80 10.05 -3.27
N LEU A 38 60.02 11.15 -3.99
CA LEU A 38 59.15 12.33 -3.90
C LEU A 38 57.79 12.14 -4.57
N LEU A 39 57.73 11.40 -5.68
CA LEU A 39 56.49 11.17 -6.44
C LEU A 39 55.70 9.96 -5.94
N GLN A 40 56.19 9.24 -4.93
CA GLN A 40 55.43 8.15 -4.33
C GLN A 40 54.14 8.73 -3.71
N PRO A 41 52.96 8.36 -4.22
CA PRO A 41 51.69 8.85 -3.67
C PRO A 41 51.56 8.32 -2.24
N THR A 42 51.80 9.18 -1.27
CA THR A 42 51.64 8.85 0.14
C THR A 42 50.20 9.16 0.57
N ILE A 43 49.48 8.12 0.97
CA ILE A 43 48.15 8.28 1.54
C ILE A 43 48.35 8.80 2.97
N LYS A 44 48.01 10.07 3.21
CA LYS A 44 48.07 10.66 4.55
C LYS A 44 47.00 10.02 5.42
N ARG A 45 47.40 9.41 6.55
CA ARG A 45 46.50 8.67 7.46
C ARG A 45 45.32 9.49 8.04
N GLY A 46 45.32 10.81 7.87
CA GLY A 46 44.23 11.69 8.29
C GLY A 46 43.29 12.14 7.17
N SER A 47 43.38 11.56 5.97
CA SER A 47 42.51 11.93 4.83
C SER A 47 41.25 11.08 4.73
N PHE A 48 40.99 10.17 5.67
CA PHE A 48 39.83 9.30 5.63
C PHE A 48 39.27 9.06 7.04
N ASP A 49 37.95 9.16 7.14
CA ASP A 49 37.21 8.78 8.33
C ASP A 49 36.62 7.39 8.11
N ILE A 50 37.05 6.43 8.92
CA ILE A 50 36.44 5.09 8.93
C ILE A 50 35.40 5.08 10.03
N VAL A 51 34.13 4.97 9.63
CA VAL A 51 33.01 4.82 10.56
C VAL A 51 32.43 3.42 10.41
N ILE A 52 32.09 2.81 11.54
CA ILE A 52 31.43 1.49 11.57
C ILE A 52 29.92 1.73 11.46
N ALA A 53 29.29 1.16 10.44
CA ALA A 53 27.84 1.18 10.32
C ALA A 53 27.23 0.36 11.47
N GLN A 54 26.35 0.98 12.24
CA GLN A 54 25.57 0.30 13.27
C GLN A 54 24.29 -0.23 12.65
N MET A 55 23.89 -1.45 13.03
CA MET A 55 22.60 -1.98 12.64
C MET A 55 21.53 -1.45 13.59
N GLY A 56 20.45 -0.93 13.02
CA GLY A 56 19.26 -0.51 13.73
C GLY A 56 18.05 -0.73 12.82
N THR A 57 16.85 -0.72 13.41
CA THR A 57 15.63 -0.80 12.63
C THR A 57 15.48 0.46 11.78
N VAL A 58 15.29 0.30 10.48
CA VAL A 58 14.92 1.37 9.56
C VAL A 58 13.46 1.16 9.22
N GLU A 59 12.60 2.02 9.73
CA GLU A 59 11.17 1.98 9.44
C GLU A 59 10.87 2.88 8.25
N GLU A 60 10.31 2.30 7.20
CA GLU A 60 9.78 3.02 6.05
C GLU A 60 8.26 2.93 6.08
N THR A 61 7.58 4.06 6.16
CA THR A 61 6.11 4.11 6.09
C THR A 61 5.70 4.38 4.65
N ILE A 62 5.03 3.40 4.03
CA ILE A 62 4.43 3.58 2.71
C ILE A 62 3.06 4.24 2.90
N ALA A 63 2.90 5.46 2.40
CA ALA A 63 1.62 6.15 2.41
C ALA A 63 0.69 5.55 1.34
N ALA A 64 -0.34 4.85 1.77
CA ALA A 64 -1.43 4.39 0.91
C ALA A 64 -2.67 5.27 1.12
N SER A 65 -3.46 5.44 0.07
CA SER A 65 -4.76 6.12 0.14
C SER A 65 -5.85 5.17 -0.33
N GLY A 66 -7.04 5.32 0.23
CA GLY A 66 -8.20 4.49 -0.09
C GLY A 66 -9.50 5.19 0.31
N LEU A 67 -10.60 4.72 -0.27
CA LEU A 67 -11.95 5.16 0.11
C LEU A 67 -12.39 4.34 1.32
N VAL A 68 -12.76 5.01 2.41
CA VAL A 68 -13.41 4.35 3.56
C VAL A 68 -14.91 4.29 3.28
N VAL A 69 -15.44 3.07 3.20
CA VAL A 69 -16.87 2.81 3.02
C VAL A 69 -17.42 2.17 4.29
N PRO A 70 -18.69 2.42 4.65
CA PRO A 70 -19.34 1.72 5.74
C PRO A 70 -19.40 0.22 5.43
N GLU A 71 -19.35 -0.61 6.47
CA GLU A 71 -19.52 -2.07 6.33
C GLU A 71 -20.93 -2.41 5.84
N TYR A 72 -21.93 -1.65 6.31
CA TYR A 72 -23.33 -1.82 5.96
C TYR A 72 -24.02 -0.50 5.67
N GLU A 73 -24.86 -0.48 4.63
CA GLU A 73 -25.73 0.62 4.29
C GLU A 73 -27.16 0.08 4.10
N TYR A 74 -28.11 0.68 4.81
CA TYR A 74 -29.52 0.27 4.76
C TYR A 74 -30.39 1.42 4.30
N LEU A 75 -31.19 1.18 3.27
CA LEU A 75 -32.24 2.09 2.82
C LEU A 75 -33.58 1.61 3.38
N ILE A 76 -34.13 2.33 4.36
CA ILE A 76 -35.44 2.03 4.93
C ILE A 76 -36.49 2.81 4.15
N THR A 77 -37.28 2.11 3.35
CA THR A 77 -38.43 2.70 2.64
C THR A 77 -39.73 2.39 3.36
N SER A 78 -40.72 3.28 3.21
CA SER A 78 -42.05 3.00 3.73
C SER A 78 -42.67 1.83 2.95
N PRO A 79 -43.15 0.76 3.62
CA PRO A 79 -43.79 -0.38 2.94
C PRO A 79 -45.17 -0.03 2.39
N ILE A 80 -45.79 1.06 2.89
CA ILE A 80 -47.11 1.54 2.47
C ILE A 80 -47.00 2.97 1.94
N HIS A 81 -47.87 3.33 0.99
CA HIS A 81 -47.99 4.70 0.53
C HIS A 81 -48.84 5.50 1.52
N SER A 82 -48.17 6.18 2.46
CA SER A 82 -48.85 6.96 3.49
C SER A 82 -48.12 8.25 3.81
N LYS A 83 -48.83 9.20 4.42
CA LYS A 83 -48.29 10.43 4.97
C LYS A 83 -47.57 10.15 6.28
N ILE A 84 -46.48 10.88 6.51
CA ILE A 84 -45.74 10.86 7.77
C ILE A 84 -46.56 11.66 8.79
N GLU A 85 -46.96 11.03 9.89
CA GLU A 85 -47.66 11.67 11.00
C GLU A 85 -46.66 12.36 11.93
N ARG A 86 -45.58 11.66 12.28
CA ARG A 86 -44.55 12.17 13.18
C ARG A 86 -43.20 11.53 12.90
N VAL A 87 -42.14 12.34 13.05
CA VAL A 87 -40.74 11.88 13.04
C VAL A 87 -40.35 11.62 14.49
N LEU A 88 -39.89 10.40 14.81
CA LEU A 88 -39.53 10.00 16.17
C LEU A 88 -38.04 10.19 16.44
N LEU A 89 -37.20 9.92 15.43
CA LEU A 89 -35.76 10.02 15.49
C LEU A 89 -35.25 11.01 14.44
N HIS A 90 -34.28 11.84 14.81
CA HIS A 90 -33.73 12.87 13.92
C HIS A 90 -32.48 12.38 13.18
N ALA A 91 -32.15 13.07 12.08
CA ALA A 91 -30.96 12.74 11.29
C ALA A 91 -29.69 12.89 12.14
N GLY A 92 -28.84 11.86 12.11
CA GLY A 92 -27.58 11.80 12.87
C GLY A 92 -27.70 11.19 14.27
N GLU A 93 -28.91 10.82 14.69
CA GLU A 93 -29.13 10.09 15.93
C GLU A 93 -28.77 8.60 15.77
N ALA A 94 -28.27 7.98 16.84
CA ALA A 94 -28.02 6.55 16.86
C ALA A 94 -29.36 5.81 16.97
N VAL A 95 -29.48 4.69 16.26
CA VAL A 95 -30.71 3.89 16.23
C VAL A 95 -30.42 2.45 16.63
N GLU A 96 -31.29 1.85 17.41
CA GLU A 96 -31.21 0.43 17.77
C GLU A 96 -32.08 -0.43 16.84
N ALA A 97 -31.76 -1.72 16.75
CA ALA A 97 -32.53 -2.65 15.94
C ALA A 97 -33.96 -2.81 16.49
N GLY A 98 -34.95 -2.49 15.64
CA GLY A 98 -36.37 -2.55 16.02
C GLY A 98 -36.93 -1.27 16.63
N GLU A 99 -36.11 -0.24 16.78
CA GLU A 99 -36.56 1.07 17.24
C GLU A 99 -37.40 1.79 16.17
N PRO A 100 -38.57 2.35 16.52
CA PRO A 100 -39.41 3.03 15.56
C PRO A 100 -38.86 4.42 15.19
N ILE A 101 -38.49 4.61 13.93
CA ILE A 101 -37.94 5.88 13.40
C ILE A 101 -39.01 6.89 12.96
N LEU A 102 -40.13 6.40 12.45
CA LEU A 102 -41.18 7.19 11.81
C LEU A 102 -42.55 6.64 12.19
N GLN A 103 -43.49 7.54 12.47
CA GLN A 103 -44.89 7.21 12.63
C GLN A 103 -45.64 7.62 11.38
N LEU A 104 -46.30 6.65 10.75
CA LEU A 104 -47.06 6.81 9.51
C LEU A 104 -48.55 6.84 9.81
N TYR A 105 -49.31 7.59 9.01
CA TYR A 105 -50.77 7.61 9.13
C TYR A 105 -51.38 6.30 8.62
N LEU A 106 -52.01 5.51 9.49
CA LEU A 106 -52.53 4.18 9.13
C LEU A 106 -54.01 4.15 8.75
N GLY A 107 -54.71 5.28 8.73
CA GLY A 107 -56.18 5.29 8.61
C GLY A 107 -56.72 4.61 7.35
N GLU A 108 -56.13 4.89 6.19
CA GLU A 108 -56.56 4.29 4.91
C GLU A 108 -56.23 2.80 4.86
N THR A 109 -54.98 2.43 5.17
CA THR A 109 -54.52 1.04 5.19
C THR A 109 -55.29 0.18 6.20
N GLN A 110 -55.65 0.73 7.35
CA GLN A 110 -56.42 0.02 8.36
C GLN A 110 -57.85 -0.28 7.87
N ASN A 111 -58.48 0.65 7.15
CA ASN A 111 -59.80 0.43 6.58
C ASN A 111 -59.78 -0.64 5.49
N ASP A 112 -58.79 -0.59 4.60
CA ASP A 112 -58.60 -1.61 3.56
C ASP A 112 -58.33 -2.99 4.18
N TYR A 113 -57.53 -3.04 5.23
CA TYR A 113 -57.27 -4.27 5.97
C TYR A 113 -58.54 -4.83 6.62
N ASN A 114 -59.35 -3.99 7.26
CA ASN A 114 -60.61 -4.42 7.87
C ASN A 114 -61.58 -4.95 6.80
N LYS A 115 -61.66 -4.32 5.64
CA LYS A 115 -62.48 -4.80 4.52
C LYS A 115 -62.06 -6.20 4.06
N LEU A 116 -60.75 -6.46 3.96
CA LEU A 116 -60.23 -7.77 3.61
C LEU A 116 -60.57 -8.84 4.67
N LEU A 117 -60.53 -8.48 5.95
CA LEU A 117 -60.96 -9.38 7.03
C LEU A 117 -62.44 -9.75 6.92
N ASP A 118 -63.30 -8.77 6.64
CA ASP A 118 -64.74 -9.00 6.47
C ASP A 118 -65.02 -9.90 5.24
N GLU A 119 -64.32 -9.67 4.13
CA GLU A 119 -64.42 -10.51 2.93
C GLU A 119 -63.95 -11.95 3.20
N GLN A 120 -62.86 -12.12 3.96
CA GLN A 120 -62.38 -13.43 4.38
C GLN A 120 -63.40 -14.16 5.27
N ALA A 121 -63.98 -13.48 6.25
CA ALA A 121 -65.01 -14.06 7.12
C ALA A 121 -66.26 -14.47 6.32
N ALA A 122 -66.71 -13.63 5.38
CA ALA A 122 -67.82 -13.95 4.50
C ALA A 122 -67.52 -15.18 3.62
N ASN A 123 -66.30 -15.30 3.10
CA ASN A 123 -65.88 -16.46 2.31
C ASN A 123 -65.80 -17.74 3.14
N HIS A 124 -65.33 -17.66 4.39
CA HIS A 124 -65.33 -18.79 5.30
C HIS A 124 -66.74 -19.30 5.58
N ASN A 125 -67.67 -18.38 5.91
CA ASN A 125 -69.07 -18.73 6.14
C ASN A 125 -69.72 -19.36 4.90
N ARG A 126 -69.43 -18.86 3.70
CA ARG A 126 -69.92 -19.46 2.44
C ARG A 126 -69.38 -20.87 2.24
N ALA A 127 -68.11 -21.09 2.54
CA ALA A 127 -67.49 -22.41 2.43
C ALA A 127 -68.11 -23.41 3.43
N GLU A 128 -68.36 -22.98 4.67
CA GLU A 128 -69.05 -23.80 5.66
C GLU A 128 -70.49 -24.11 5.24
N GLN A 129 -71.24 -23.11 4.75
CA GLN A 129 -72.59 -23.32 4.23
C GLN A 129 -72.60 -24.31 3.05
N LEU A 130 -71.65 -24.19 2.12
CA LEU A 130 -71.54 -25.11 0.99
C LEU A 130 -71.25 -26.53 1.48
N LYS A 131 -70.34 -26.68 2.44
CA LYS A 131 -70.00 -27.98 3.04
C LYS A 131 -71.22 -28.62 3.70
N LEU A 132 -71.96 -27.87 4.53
CA LEU A 132 -73.18 -28.35 5.20
C LEU A 132 -74.26 -28.75 4.19
N ASN A 133 -74.44 -27.98 3.11
CA ASN A 133 -75.41 -28.32 2.05
C ASN A 133 -75.01 -29.60 1.30
N LEU A 134 -73.72 -29.78 1.00
CA LEU A 134 -73.23 -31.00 0.36
C LEU A 134 -73.40 -32.22 1.28
N GLU A 135 -73.10 -32.10 2.58
CA GLU A 135 -73.33 -33.17 3.56
C GLU A 135 -74.83 -33.53 3.69
N GLY A 136 -75.71 -32.53 3.69
CA GLY A 136 -77.16 -32.74 3.67
C GLY A 136 -77.62 -33.48 2.42
N THR A 137 -77.21 -33.02 1.24
CA THR A 137 -77.56 -33.64 -0.05
C THR A 137 -77.07 -35.09 -0.13
N LEU A 138 -75.87 -35.39 0.39
CA LEU A 138 -75.35 -36.75 0.44
C LEU A 138 -76.13 -37.65 1.40
N THR A 139 -76.66 -37.09 2.49
CA THR A 139 -77.49 -37.84 3.44
C THR A 139 -78.83 -38.19 2.79
N ASP A 140 -79.46 -37.24 2.09
CA ASP A 140 -80.75 -37.43 1.41
C ASP A 140 -80.69 -38.46 0.26
N ILE A 141 -79.54 -38.61 -0.42
CA ILE A 141 -79.36 -39.59 -1.50
C ILE A 141 -79.11 -41.02 -0.96
N ASN A 142 -78.63 -41.17 0.28
CA ASN A 142 -78.33 -42.46 0.90
C ASN A 142 -79.49 -43.03 1.75
N THR A 143 -80.62 -42.33 1.82
CA THR A 143 -81.90 -42.80 2.40
C THR A 143 -82.92 -43.08 1.32
#